data_AF-A0ABD0X4R2-F1
#
_entry.id   AF-A0ABD0X4R2-F1
#
_cell.length_a   1.000
_cell.length_b   1.000
_cell.length_c   1.000
_cell.angle_alpha   90.00
_cell.angle_beta   90.00
_cell.angle_gamma   90.00
#
_symmetry.space_group_name_H-M   'P 1'
#
loop_
_entity.id
_entity.type
_entity.pdbx_description
1 polymer ?
#
loop_
_entity_poly.entity_id
_entity_poly.type
_entity_poly.pdbx_seq_one_letter_code
_entity_poly.pdbx_strand_id
1 'polypeptide(L)'
;MSRSLSPGEMSNSQLFQQLALLGWLRSGSENDKEILTAVTGIQVAHEIMNRITGQREVDAFKKDCIQCIAEYVQKNPRASQEEINTEVKRHVLLFAARVQALDSAPLL
;
A
#
# COMPACT_ATOMS: atom_id res chain seq x y z
N MET A 1 8.96 -5.14 -10.60
CA MET A 1 10.03 -4.10 -10.56
C MET A 1 9.92 -3.31 -9.26
N SER A 2 10.81 -3.60 -8.32
CA SER A 2 10.92 -2.90 -7.03
C SER A 2 11.42 -1.49 -7.30
N ARG A 3 10.58 -0.48 -7.10
CA ARG A 3 11.03 0.92 -7.07
C ARG A 3 11.88 1.06 -5.82
N SER A 4 13.19 0.87 -5.99
CA SER A 4 14.20 1.20 -5.01
C SER A 4 14.00 2.67 -4.69
N LEU A 5 13.41 2.97 -3.52
CA LEU A 5 13.42 4.31 -2.96
C LEU A 5 14.89 4.71 -2.85
N SER A 6 15.27 5.77 -3.56
CA SER A 6 16.62 6.31 -3.49
C SER A 6 16.93 6.66 -2.03
N PRO A 7 18.15 6.40 -1.51
CA PRO A 7 18.52 6.71 -0.14
C PRO A 7 18.50 8.24 0.03
N GLY A 8 17.34 8.80 0.36
CA GLY A 8 17.11 10.24 0.43
C GLY A 8 15.69 10.71 0.04
N GLU A 9 14.87 9.88 -0.61
CA GLU A 9 13.47 10.24 -0.89
C GLU A 9 12.59 9.98 0.34
N MET A 10 12.14 11.06 0.99
CA MET A 10 11.18 11.00 2.08
C MET A 10 9.76 10.96 1.52
N SER A 11 8.89 10.15 2.13
CA SER A 11 7.46 10.21 1.80
C SER A 11 6.89 11.57 2.18
N ASN A 12 5.81 12.01 1.52
CA ASN A 12 5.15 13.28 1.85
C ASN A 12 4.78 13.37 3.34
N SER A 13 4.40 12.24 3.95
CA SER A 13 4.03 12.15 5.36
C SER A 13 5.23 12.34 6.30
N GLN A 14 6.40 11.81 5.93
CA GLN A 14 7.67 12.02 6.63
C GLN A 14 8.17 13.46 6.47
N LEU A 15 8.01 14.05 5.27
CA LEU A 15 8.33 15.45 5.01
C LEU A 15 7.49 16.40 5.87
N PHE A 16 6.18 16.18 5.98
CA PHE A 16 5.31 16.98 6.84
C PHE A 16 5.67 16.85 8.32
N GLN A 17 6.03 15.65 8.79
CA GLN A 17 6.52 15.46 10.16
C GLN A 17 7.83 16.21 10.42
N GLN A 18 8.78 16.19 9.49
CA GLN A 18 10.04 16.91 9.63
C GLN A 18 9.86 18.43 9.56
N LEU A 19 8.96 18.94 8.72
CA LEU A 19 8.63 20.36 8.66
C LEU A 19 7.96 20.83 9.96
N ALA A 20 7.02 20.05 10.51
CA ALA A 20 6.39 20.36 11.80
C ALA A 20 7.40 20.31 12.96
N LEU A 21 8.29 19.31 12.99
CA LEU A 21 9.37 19.22 13.98
C LEU A 21 10.35 20.41 13.87
N LEU A 22 10.71 20.81 12.65
CA LEU A 22 11.58 21.96 12.41
C LEU A 22 10.91 23.28 12.85
N GLY A 23 9.60 23.43 12.61
CA GLY A 23 8.80 24.53 13.13
C GLY A 23 8.84 24.59 14.66
N TRP A 24 8.55 23.45 15.32
CA TRP A 24 8.59 23.34 16.77
C TRP A 24 9.97 23.69 17.37
N LEU A 25 11.06 23.17 16.79
CA LEU A 25 12.43 23.49 17.23
C LEU A 25 12.80 24.97 17.04
N ARG A 26 12.23 25.63 16.03
CA ARG A 26 12.53 27.03 15.68
C ARG A 26 11.66 28.04 16.45
N SER A 27 10.42 27.68 16.76
CA SER A 27 9.40 28.58 17.27
C SER A 27 9.05 28.32 18.74
N GLY A 28 9.21 27.08 19.21
CA GLY A 28 8.77 26.66 20.55
C GLY A 28 7.26 26.79 20.78
N SER A 29 6.46 27.03 19.72
CA SER A 29 5.04 27.33 19.82
C SER A 29 4.18 26.06 19.91
N GLU A 30 3.15 26.10 20.76
CA GLU A 30 2.18 25.00 20.93
C GLU A 30 1.44 24.65 19.62
N ASN A 31 1.29 25.61 18.70
CA ASN A 31 0.65 25.39 17.40
C ASN A 31 1.38 24.35 16.52
N ASP A 32 2.72 24.32 16.56
CA ASP A 32 3.50 23.36 15.76
C ASP A 32 3.44 21.94 16.35
N LYS A 33 3.24 21.85 17.67
CA LYS A 33 2.99 20.60 18.40
C LYS A 33 1.59 20.06 18.11
N GLU A 34 0.58 20.90 17.96
CA GLU A 34 -0.76 20.50 17.52
C GLU A 34 -0.74 19.91 16.11
N ILE A 35 -0.03 20.55 15.17
CA ILE A 35 0.12 20.05 13.80
C ILE A 35 0.85 18.70 13.78
N LEU A 36 1.96 18.56 14.53
CA LEU A 36 2.69 17.30 14.63
C LEU A 36 1.83 16.19 15.23
N THR A 37 1.03 16.52 16.26
CA THR A 37 0.12 15.58 16.92
C THR A 37 -0.99 15.13 15.96
N ALA A 38 -1.57 16.05 15.19
CA ALA A 38 -2.61 15.74 14.20
C ALA A 38 -2.09 14.84 13.07
N VAL A 39 -0.94 15.18 12.48
CA VAL A 39 -0.33 14.38 11.40
C VAL A 39 0.03 12.98 11.89
N THR A 40 0.64 12.88 13.07
CA THR A 40 1.02 11.60 13.67
C THR A 40 -0.23 10.79 14.04
N GLY A 41 -1.26 11.43 14.59
CA GLY A 41 -2.54 10.81 14.92
C GLY A 41 -3.24 10.22 13.70
N ILE A 42 -3.29 10.95 12.57
CA ILE A 42 -3.86 10.46 11.31
C ILE A 42 -3.07 9.26 10.78
N GLN A 43 -1.73 9.32 10.81
CA GLN A 43 -0.90 8.21 10.34
C GLN A 43 -1.11 6.94 11.18
N VAL A 44 -1.14 7.08 12.51
CA VAL A 44 -1.38 5.96 13.42
C VAL A 44 -2.79 5.41 13.24
N ALA A 45 -3.81 6.27 13.14
CA ALA A 45 -5.19 5.85 12.91
C ALA A 45 -5.35 5.11 11.57
N HIS A 46 -4.71 5.60 10.50
CA HIS A 46 -4.68 4.93 9.20
C HIS A 46 -3.97 3.58 9.26
N GLU A 47 -2.84 3.50 9.98
CA GLU A 47 -2.09 2.26 10.18
C GLU A 47 -2.90 1.22 10.98
N ILE A 48 -3.58 1.63 12.04
CA ILE A 48 -4.49 0.78 12.83
C ILE A 48 -5.67 0.34 11.97
N MET A 49 -6.32 1.27 11.26
CA MET A 49 -7.42 0.96 10.35
C MET A 49 -7.00 -0.09 9.32
N ASN A 50 -5.85 0.11 8.65
CA ASN A 50 -5.35 -0.83 7.64
C ASN A 50 -4.95 -2.20 8.22
N ARG A 51 -4.58 -2.26 9.51
CA ARG A 51 -4.33 -3.52 10.23
C ARG A 51 -5.61 -4.24 10.60
N ILE A 52 -6.67 -3.50 10.94
CA ILE A 52 -7.96 -4.08 11.34
C ILE A 52 -8.79 -4.47 10.13
N THR A 53 -8.80 -3.65 9.07
CA THR A 53 -9.62 -3.89 7.88
C THR A 53 -8.97 -4.84 6.87
N GLY A 54 -7.72 -5.26 7.09
CA GLY A 54 -6.98 -6.09 6.14
C GLY A 54 -6.69 -5.39 4.80
N GLN A 55 -6.94 -4.09 4.68
CA GLN A 55 -6.82 -3.36 3.42
C GLN A 55 -5.41 -3.45 2.81
N ARG A 56 -4.38 -3.52 3.66
CA ARG A 56 -2.99 -3.75 3.23
C ARG A 56 -2.81 -5.09 2.51
N GLU A 57 -3.43 -6.15 3.01
CA GLU A 57 -3.32 -7.48 2.44
C GLU A 57 -4.13 -7.58 1.15
N VAL A 58 -5.30 -6.94 1.08
CA VAL A 58 -6.06 -6.79 -0.17
C VAL A 58 -5.24 -6.07 -1.24
N ASP A 59 -4.60 -4.95 -0.89
CA ASP A 59 -3.75 -4.19 -1.80
C ASP A 59 -2.52 -5.01 -2.25
N ALA A 60 -1.94 -5.80 -1.34
CA ALA A 60 -0.86 -6.73 -1.66
C ALA A 60 -1.31 -7.81 -2.64
N PHE A 61 -2.45 -8.48 -2.40
CA PHE A 61 -2.98 -9.49 -3.31
C PHE A 61 -3.34 -8.92 -4.68
N LYS A 62 -3.85 -7.68 -4.73
CA LYS A 62 -4.13 -6.97 -5.98
C LYS A 62 -2.85 -6.71 -6.76
N LYS A 63 -1.80 -6.22 -6.08
CA LYS A 63 -0.49 -5.98 -6.70
C LYS A 63 0.13 -7.27 -7.24
N ASP A 64 0.06 -8.36 -6.47
CA ASP A 64 0.54 -9.67 -6.88
C ASP A 64 -0.19 -10.20 -8.11
N CYS A 65 -1.52 -10.05 -8.16
CA CYS A 65 -2.34 -10.44 -9.30
C CYS A 65 -1.90 -9.72 -10.58
N ILE A 66 -1.76 -8.39 -10.52
CA ILE A 66 -1.31 -7.56 -11.65
C ILE A 66 0.11 -7.96 -12.08
N GLN A 67 1.02 -8.14 -11.12
CA GLN A 67 2.40 -8.52 -11.40
C GLN A 67 2.48 -9.88 -12.11
N CYS A 68 1.73 -10.89 -11.65
CA CYS A 68 1.72 -12.21 -12.28
C CYS A 68 1.20 -12.16 -13.72
N ILE A 69 0.10 -11.43 -13.96
CA ILE A 69 -0.47 -11.26 -15.31
C ILE A 69 0.54 -10.55 -16.21
N ALA A 70 1.14 -9.46 -15.74
CA ALA A 70 2.13 -8.71 -16.50
C ALA A 70 3.35 -9.56 -16.86
N GLU A 71 3.84 -10.37 -15.91
CA GLU A 71 4.93 -11.32 -16.17
C GLU A 71 4.55 -12.40 -17.18
N TYR A 72 3.31 -12.91 -17.13
CA TYR A 72 2.84 -13.90 -18.09
C TYR A 72 2.83 -13.32 -19.51
N VAL A 73 2.27 -12.12 -19.68
CA VAL A 73 2.24 -11.44 -20.99
C VAL A 73 3.66 -11.16 -21.48
N GLN A 74 4.56 -10.74 -20.59
CA GLN A 74 5.96 -10.48 -20.94
C GLN A 74 6.71 -11.75 -21.37
N LYS A 75 6.47 -12.88 -20.69
CA LYS A 75 7.11 -14.18 -20.99
C LYS A 75 6.49 -14.86 -22.21
N ASN A 76 5.25 -14.55 -22.55
CA ASN A 76 4.50 -15.14 -23.66
C ASN A 76 4.03 -14.07 -24.67
N PRO A 77 4.95 -13.40 -25.39
CA PRO A 77 4.61 -12.30 -26.30
C PRO A 77 3.78 -12.72 -27.53
N ARG A 78 3.66 -14.02 -27.78
CA ARG A 78 2.84 -14.61 -28.85
C ARG A 78 1.58 -15.30 -28.34
N ALA A 79 1.28 -15.19 -27.05
CA ALA A 79 0.06 -15.75 -26.49
C ALA A 79 -1.16 -15.15 -27.21
N SER A 80 -2.07 -16.02 -27.59
CA SER A 80 -3.37 -15.63 -28.10
C SER A 80 -4.17 -14.91 -27.03
N GLN A 81 -5.17 -14.13 -27.45
CA GLN A 81 -6.06 -13.45 -26.52
C GLN A 81 -6.79 -14.45 -25.59
N GLU A 82 -7.09 -15.66 -26.07
CA GLU A 82 -7.73 -16.71 -25.27
C GLU A 82 -6.82 -17.24 -24.16
N GLU A 83 -5.53 -17.43 -24.45
CA GLU A 83 -4.53 -17.85 -23.47
C GLU A 83 -4.33 -16.74 -22.40
N ILE A 84 -4.21 -15.49 -22.83
CA ILE A 84 -4.11 -14.34 -21.92
C ILE A 84 -5.38 -14.24 -21.04
N ASN A 85 -6.56 -14.36 -21.64
CA ASN A 85 -7.83 -14.31 -20.90
C ASN A 85 -7.93 -15.45 -19.87
N THR A 86 -7.42 -16.63 -20.20
CA THR A 86 -7.40 -17.79 -19.30
C THR A 86 -6.49 -17.52 -18.11
N GLU A 87 -5.29 -16.99 -18.34
CA GLU A 87 -4.36 -16.68 -17.25
C GLU A 87 -4.86 -15.52 -16.38
N VAL A 88 -5.43 -14.48 -16.98
CA VAL A 88 -6.08 -13.37 -16.25
C VAL A 88 -7.19 -13.92 -15.35
N LYS A 89 -8.10 -14.74 -15.89
CA LYS A 89 -9.18 -15.35 -15.11
C LYS A 89 -8.64 -16.15 -13.93
N ARG A 90 -7.58 -16.95 -14.16
CA ARG A 90 -6.93 -17.75 -13.12
C ARG A 90 -6.42 -16.89 -11.97
N HIS A 91 -5.70 -15.80 -12.27
CA HIS A 91 -5.15 -14.91 -11.25
C HIS A 91 -6.22 -14.07 -10.54
N VAL A 92 -7.27 -13.65 -11.25
CA VAL A 92 -8.40 -12.93 -10.65
C VAL A 92 -9.18 -13.83 -9.70
N LEU A 93 -9.40 -15.10 -10.04
CA LEU A 93 -10.05 -16.06 -9.14
C LEU A 93 -9.20 -16.32 -7.89
N LEU A 94 -7.88 -16.46 -8.04
CA LEU A 94 -6.97 -16.60 -6.91
C LEU A 94 -6.99 -15.36 -6.00
N PHE A 95 -7.02 -14.16 -6.58
CA PHE A 95 -7.17 -12.91 -5.83
C PHE A 95 -8.50 -12.90 -5.04
N ALA A 96 -9.62 -13.19 -5.68
CA ALA A 96 -10.93 -13.23 -5.04
C ALA A 96 -10.98 -14.23 -3.87
N ALA A 97 -10.39 -15.42 -4.04
CA ALA A 97 -10.30 -16.42 -2.99
C ALA A 97 -9.46 -15.93 -1.78
N ARG A 98 -8.35 -15.22 -2.03
CA ARG A 98 -7.51 -14.65 -0.97
C ARG A 98 -8.19 -13.51 -0.23
N VAL A 99 -8.94 -12.65 -0.93
CA VAL A 99 -9.75 -11.59 -0.30
C VAL A 99 -10.86 -12.20 0.56
N GLN A 100 -11.58 -13.21 0.04
CA GLN A 100 -12.63 -13.88 0.81
C GLN A 100 -12.09 -14.58 2.08
N ALA A 101 -10.91 -15.19 1.98
CA ALA A 101 -10.25 -15.80 3.13
C ALA A 101 -9.85 -14.76 4.19
N LEU A 102 -9.45 -13.56 3.75
CA LEU A 102 -9.12 -12.46 4.64
C LEU A 102 -10.36 -11.88 5.33
N ASP A 103 -11.45 -11.68 4.59
CA ASP A 103 -12.74 -11.22 5.15
C ASP A 103 -13.31 -12.21 6.18
N SER A 104 -12.99 -13.50 6.03
CA SER A 104 -13.45 -14.57 6.93
C SER A 104 -12.51 -14.81 8.12
N ALA A 105 -11.35 -14.14 8.17
CA ALA A 105 -10.40 -14.29 9.25
C ALA A 105 -10.90 -13.57 10.52
N PRO A 106 -10.76 -14.17 11.72
CA PRO A 106 -11.16 -13.50 12.95
C PRO A 106 -10.34 -12.24 13.16
N LEU A 107 -11.02 -11.11 13.40
CA LEU A 107 -10.40 -9.88 13.87
C LEU A 107 -9.78 -10.17 15.24
N LEU A 108 -8.45 -10.14 15.34
CA LEU A 108 -7.73 -10.14 16.63
C LEU A 108 -8.04 -8.87 17.42
#